data_AF-A0AAW1X8Y9-F1
#
_entry.id   AF-A0AAW1X8Y9-F1
#
_cell.length_a   1.000
_cell.length_b   1.000
_cell.length_c   1.000
_cell.angle_alpha   90.00
_cell.angle_beta   90.00
_cell.angle_gamma   90.00
#
_symmetry.space_group_name_H-M   'P 1'
#
loop_
_entity.id
_entity.type
_entity.pdbx_description
1 polymer ?
#
loop_
_entity_poly.entity_id
_entity_poly.type
_entity_poly.pdbx_seq_one_letter_code
_entity_poly.pdbx_strand_id
1 'polypeptide(L)'
;MERFTDIVFSWSLEDIFNEDLYKNKVERIPESFESVDQYHGSYLYPLLEETRAQVHSSMETIDSAPFAEVVEFKKSKRQYKIKVDYWRNRFSDRAKEPYKTLPGDFFCFSEC
;
A
#
# COMPACT_ATOMS: atom_id res chain seq x y z
N MET A 1 -9.96 13.82 -11.56
CA MET A 1 -8.84 13.50 -10.65
C MET A 1 -8.69 11.99 -10.61
N GLU A 2 -7.46 11.49 -10.72
CA GLU A 2 -7.16 10.10 -10.36
C GLU A 2 -7.46 9.89 -8.87
N ARG A 3 -7.97 8.72 -8.51
CA ARG A 3 -8.21 8.43 -7.10
C ARG A 3 -6.87 8.16 -6.43
N PHE A 4 -6.73 8.54 -5.17
CA PHE A 4 -5.56 8.23 -4.35
C PHE A 4 -5.12 6.76 -4.49
N THR A 5 -6.08 5.83 -4.47
CA THR A 5 -5.82 4.39 -4.63
C THR A 5 -5.25 4.02 -6.00
N ASP A 6 -5.67 4.72 -7.06
CA ASP A 6 -5.20 4.43 -8.41
C ASP A 6 -3.71 4.80 -8.54
N ILE A 7 -3.29 5.90 -7.90
CA ILE A 7 -1.88 6.33 -7.83
C ILE A 7 -1.07 5.32 -7.02
N VAL A 8 -1.53 4.97 -5.81
CA VAL A 8 -0.81 4.05 -4.91
C VAL A 8 -0.62 2.67 -5.56
N PHE A 9 -1.64 2.13 -6.24
CA PHE A 9 -1.53 0.85 -6.95
C PHE A 9 -0.77 0.92 -8.28
N SER A 10 -0.42 2.12 -8.75
CA SER A 10 0.40 2.31 -9.96
C SER A 10 1.91 2.35 -9.68
N TRP A 11 2.31 2.46 -8.41
CA TRP A 11 3.72 2.50 -8.03
C TRP A 11 4.44 1.22 -8.43
N SER A 12 5.60 1.40 -9.05
CA SER A 12 6.62 0.37 -9.14
C SER A 12 7.36 0.21 -7.81
N LEU A 13 8.16 -0.85 -7.67
CA LEU A 13 9.08 -0.96 -6.54
C LEU A 13 10.08 0.20 -6.53
N GLU A 14 10.58 0.61 -7.70
CA GLU A 14 11.49 1.76 -7.82
C GLU A 14 10.87 3.05 -7.27
N ASP A 15 9.58 3.28 -7.55
CA ASP A 15 8.85 4.41 -6.98
C ASP A 15 8.74 4.31 -5.45
N ILE A 16 8.44 3.12 -4.92
CA ILE A 16 8.36 2.90 -3.47
C ILE A 16 9.71 3.19 -2.80
N PHE A 17 10.82 2.76 -3.39
CA PHE A 17 12.18 2.99 -2.84
C PHE A 17 12.73 4.39 -3.12
N ASN A 18 12.07 5.20 -3.95
CA ASN A 18 12.51 6.55 -4.29
C ASN A 18 12.02 7.60 -3.27
N GLU A 19 12.90 8.00 -2.35
CA GLU A 19 12.61 9.06 -1.37
C GLU A 19 12.38 10.45 -1.98
N ASP A 20 12.85 10.67 -3.21
CA ASP A 20 12.68 11.95 -3.91
C ASP A 20 11.44 11.97 -4.83
N LEU A 21 10.62 10.89 -4.87
CA LEU A 21 9.49 10.72 -5.80
C LEU A 21 8.55 11.93 -5.83
N TYR A 22 8.21 12.48 -4.65
CA TYR A 22 7.31 13.63 -4.51
C TYR A 22 7.98 14.90 -3.98
N LYS A 23 9.31 14.94 -3.88
CA LYS A 23 10.06 16.05 -3.26
C LYS A 23 9.69 17.44 -3.77
N ASN A 24 9.49 17.56 -5.09
CA ASN A 24 9.15 18.81 -5.76
C ASN A 24 7.62 19.01 -5.93
N LYS A 25 6.81 18.12 -5.36
CA LYS A 25 5.35 18.15 -5.40
C LYS A 25 4.73 18.42 -4.02
N VAL A 26 5.48 18.13 -2.96
CA VAL A 26 5.10 18.49 -1.58
C VAL A 26 5.34 19.99 -1.39
N GLU A 27 4.25 20.75 -1.37
CA GLU A 27 4.26 22.18 -1.10
C GLU A 27 3.94 22.47 0.37
N ARG A 28 4.29 23.67 0.85
CA ARG A 28 3.93 24.09 2.21
C ARG A 28 2.41 24.19 2.32
N ILE A 29 1.83 23.47 3.27
CA ILE A 29 0.40 23.54 3.57
C ILE A 29 0.06 24.97 4.04
N PRO A 30 -0.93 25.64 3.42
CA PRO A 30 -1.32 26.98 3.83
C PRO A 30 -2.07 26.96 5.18
N GLU A 31 -2.08 28.09 5.88
CA GLU A 31 -2.75 28.23 7.18
C GLU A 31 -4.28 28.27 7.08
N SER A 32 -4.79 28.65 5.90
CA SER A 32 -6.22 28.69 5.59
C SER A 32 -6.46 28.28 4.14
N PHE A 33 -7.70 27.88 3.84
CA PHE A 33 -8.11 27.40 2.53
C PHE A 33 -9.32 28.19 2.06
N GLU A 34 -9.31 28.59 0.80
CA GLU A 34 -10.39 29.31 0.13
C GLU A 34 -11.50 28.36 -0.33
N SER A 35 -11.21 27.06 -0.46
CA SER A 35 -12.17 26.04 -0.85
C SER A 35 -11.80 24.64 -0.35
N VAL A 36 -12.78 23.74 -0.38
CA VAL A 36 -12.59 22.30 -0.10
C VAL A 36 -11.66 21.66 -1.12
N ASP A 37 -11.71 22.09 -2.39
CA ASP A 37 -10.83 21.56 -3.43
C ASP A 37 -9.37 21.97 -3.21
N GLN A 38 -9.14 23.22 -2.78
CA GLN A 38 -7.80 23.67 -2.39
C GLN A 38 -7.30 22.86 -1.18
N TYR A 39 -8.15 22.66 -0.16
CA TYR A 39 -7.83 21.83 0.99
C TYR A 39 -7.42 20.41 0.58
N HIS A 40 -8.27 19.70 -0.16
CA HIS A 40 -7.95 18.34 -0.60
C HIS A 40 -6.69 18.28 -1.48
N GLY A 41 -6.51 19.26 -2.38
CA GLY A 41 -5.33 19.35 -3.24
C GLY A 41 -4.03 19.53 -2.45
N SER A 42 -4.03 20.35 -1.40
CA SER A 42 -2.84 20.59 -0.57
C SER A 42 -2.36 19.37 0.20
N TYR A 43 -3.26 18.42 0.53
CA TYR A 43 -2.91 17.21 1.27
C TYR A 43 -2.60 15.99 0.40
N LEU A 44 -2.85 16.04 -0.91
CA LEU A 44 -2.67 14.87 -1.78
C LEU A 44 -1.22 14.36 -1.78
N TYR A 45 -0.24 15.22 -2.11
CA TYR A 45 1.17 14.80 -2.17
C TYR A 45 1.79 14.52 -0.79
N PRO A 46 1.52 15.30 0.27
CA PRO A 46 1.94 14.92 1.62
C PRO A 46 1.45 13.51 2.02
N LEU A 47 0.17 13.20 1.75
CA LEU A 47 -0.40 11.90 2.08
C LEU A 47 0.20 10.76 1.23
N LEU A 48 0.44 11.01 -0.05
CA LEU A 48 1.12 10.06 -0.93
C LEU A 48 2.55 9.76 -0.45
N GLU A 49 3.29 10.79 -0.04
CA GLU A 49 4.65 10.63 0.47
C GLU A 49 4.69 9.89 1.81
N GLU A 50 3.80 10.23 2.75
CA GLU A 50 3.67 9.50 4.02
C GLU A 50 3.31 8.02 3.79
N THR A 51 2.36 7.75 2.87
CA THR A 51 1.96 6.39 2.52
C THR A 51 3.10 5.63 1.84
N ARG A 52 3.84 6.26 0.91
CA ARG A 52 5.01 5.67 0.26
C ARG A 52 6.07 5.30 1.29
N ALA A 53 6.40 6.19 2.21
CA ALA A 53 7.38 5.94 3.27
C ALA A 53 6.98 4.77 4.18
N GLN A 54 5.69 4.68 4.55
CA GLN A 54 5.17 3.56 5.35
C GLN A 54 5.24 2.22 4.59
N VAL A 55 4.91 2.21 3.30
CA VAL A 55 5.02 1.02 2.45
C VAL A 55 6.48 0.63 2.27
N HIS A 56 7.38 1.60 2.05
CA HIS A 56 8.83 1.39 1.94
C HIS A 56 9.37 0.70 3.19
N SER A 57 9.09 1.24 4.39
CA SER A 57 9.52 0.63 5.66
C SER A 57 8.97 -0.79 5.84
N SER A 58 7.74 -1.05 5.39
CA SER A 58 7.17 -2.40 5.44
C SER A 58 7.88 -3.37 4.48
N MET A 59 8.38 -2.86 3.35
CA MET A 59 9.10 -3.65 2.36
C MET A 59 10.48 -4.12 2.85
N GLU A 60 11.13 -3.34 3.73
CA GLU A 60 12.42 -3.74 4.34
C GLU A 60 12.34 -5.00 5.19
N THR A 61 11.13 -5.36 5.66
CA THR A 61 10.88 -6.54 6.51
C THR A 61 9.96 -7.57 5.84
N ILE A 62 9.75 -7.45 4.52
CA ILE A 62 8.81 -8.29 3.76
C ILE A 62 9.20 -9.78 3.78
N ASP A 63 10.48 -10.10 3.95
CA ASP A 63 10.98 -11.46 4.03
C ASP A 63 10.46 -12.21 5.27
N SER A 64 10.08 -11.46 6.32
CA SER A 64 9.49 -11.97 7.55
C SER A 64 7.97 -11.94 7.57
N ALA A 65 7.35 -11.34 6.55
CA ALA A 65 5.91 -11.15 6.49
C ALA A 65 5.15 -12.50 6.36
N PRO A 66 3.90 -12.57 6.85
CA PRO A 66 3.02 -13.69 6.58
C PRO A 66 2.78 -13.86 5.08
N PHE A 67 2.74 -15.10 4.59
CA PHE A 67 2.50 -15.41 3.19
C PHE A 67 1.46 -16.53 3.04
N ALA A 68 0.78 -16.56 1.90
CA ALA A 68 -0.17 -17.59 1.55
C ALA A 68 -0.12 -17.84 0.03
N GLU A 69 -0.50 -19.03 -0.39
CA GLU A 69 -0.56 -19.38 -1.82
C GLU A 69 -1.91 -18.95 -2.40
N VAL A 70 -1.90 -18.34 -3.59
CA VAL A 70 -3.12 -18.01 -4.31
C VAL A 70 -3.70 -19.27 -4.93
N VAL A 71 -4.85 -19.72 -4.43
CA VAL A 71 -5.54 -20.93 -4.92
C VAL A 71 -6.62 -20.63 -5.93
N GLU A 72 -7.12 -19.39 -5.96
CA GLU A 72 -8.17 -18.99 -6.89
C GLU A 72 -8.08 -17.51 -7.23
N PHE A 73 -8.17 -17.20 -8.52
CA PHE A 73 -8.17 -15.83 -9.02
C PHE A 73 -9.37 -15.61 -9.93
N LYS A 74 -10.33 -14.77 -9.50
CA LYS A 74 -11.55 -14.47 -10.24
C LYS A 74 -11.69 -12.98 -10.53
N LYS A 75 -11.73 -12.62 -11.81
CA LYS A 75 -12.05 -11.26 -12.24
C LYS A 75 -13.53 -10.96 -12.00
N SER A 76 -13.81 -9.84 -11.35
CA SER A 76 -15.13 -9.22 -11.29
C SER A 76 -15.12 -7.91 -12.10
N LYS A 77 -16.22 -7.15 -12.11
CA LYS A 77 -16.36 -5.95 -12.95
C LYS A 77 -15.16 -4.98 -12.85
N ARG A 78 -14.73 -4.62 -11.64
CA ARG A 78 -13.65 -3.64 -11.39
C ARG A 78 -12.65 -4.09 -10.32
N GLN A 79 -12.73 -5.34 -9.89
CA GLN A 79 -11.93 -5.88 -8.79
C GLN A 79 -11.59 -7.34 -9.08
N TYR A 80 -10.52 -7.83 -8.45
CA TYR A 80 -10.20 -9.24 -8.44
C TYR A 80 -10.62 -9.84 -7.09
N LYS A 81 -11.29 -10.98 -7.14
CA LYS A 81 -11.54 -11.82 -5.97
C LYS A 81 -10.44 -12.86 -5.94
N ILE A 82 -9.65 -12.81 -4.87
CA ILE A 82 -8.50 -13.68 -4.67
C ILE A 82 -8.81 -14.56 -3.49
N LYS A 83 -8.67 -15.87 -3.67
CA LYS A 83 -8.72 -16.84 -2.59
C LYS A 83 -7.29 -17.34 -2.36
N VAL A 84 -6.89 -17.32 -1.11
CA VAL A 84 -5.63 -17.93 -0.67
C VAL A 84 -5.92 -19.19 0.13
N ASP A 85 -4.92 -20.02 0.34
CA ASP A 85 -5.02 -21.21 1.18
C ASP A 85 -5.07 -20.84 2.68
N TYR A 86 -3.94 -20.89 3.39
CA TYR A 86 -3.82 -20.53 4.79
C TYR A 86 -2.54 -19.72 5.02
N TRP A 87 -2.63 -18.73 5.89
CA TRP A 87 -1.51 -17.84 6.20
C TRP A 87 -0.43 -18.57 6.98
N ARG A 88 0.80 -18.53 6.45
CA ARG A 88 2.02 -19.08 7.03
C ARG A 88 2.92 -17.94 7.47
N ASN A 89 3.61 -18.13 8.59
CA ASN A 89 4.67 -17.23 9.04
C ASN A 89 6.01 -17.94 8.85
N ARG A 90 7.00 -17.25 8.26
CA ARG A 90 8.33 -17.83 8.06
C ARG A 90 9.06 -18.11 9.38
N PHE A 91 8.84 -17.26 10.39
CA PHE A 91 9.64 -17.23 11.62
C PHE A 91 8.84 -17.41 12.92
N SER A 92 7.56 -17.83 12.89
CA SER A 92 6.76 -17.89 14.13
C SER A 92 6.94 -19.19 14.92
N ASP A 93 7.07 -19.06 16.24
CA ASP A 93 6.75 -20.13 17.19
C ASP A 93 5.33 -20.64 16.97
N ARG A 94 5.13 -21.96 17.07
CA ARG A 94 3.85 -22.68 16.82
C ARG A 94 2.66 -22.21 17.67
N ALA A 95 2.85 -21.25 18.58
CA ALA A 95 1.86 -20.72 19.49
C ALA A 95 1.18 -19.41 19.03
N LYS A 96 1.67 -18.75 17.95
CA LYS A 96 1.03 -17.52 17.45
C LYS A 96 -0.15 -17.85 16.53
N GLU A 97 -1.25 -17.12 16.71
CA GLU A 97 -2.41 -17.21 15.81
C GLU A 97 -1.99 -16.84 14.37
N PRO A 98 -2.58 -17.50 13.34
CA PRO A 98 -2.34 -17.13 11.95
C PRO A 98 -2.74 -15.67 11.69
N TYR A 99 -2.02 -15.03 10.76
CA TYR A 99 -2.37 -13.68 10.32
C TYR A 99 -3.80 -13.63 9.76
N LYS A 100 -4.50 -12.54 10.08
CA LYS A 100 -5.86 -12.27 9.66
C LYS A 100 -5.88 -10.95 8.91
N THR A 101 -6.43 -10.98 7.70
CA THR A 101 -6.54 -9.78 6.86
C THR A 101 -7.51 -8.77 7.45
N LEU A 102 -7.15 -7.49 7.34
CA LEU A 102 -7.91 -6.33 7.77
C LEU A 102 -8.13 -5.38 6.57
N PRO A 103 -9.22 -4.60 6.56
CA PRO A 103 -9.38 -3.52 5.60
C PRO A 103 -8.21 -2.54 5.71
N GLY A 104 -7.53 -2.28 4.60
CA GLY A 104 -6.35 -1.42 4.54
C GLY A 104 -5.01 -2.15 4.39
N ASP A 105 -5.01 -3.49 4.52
CA ASP A 105 -3.80 -4.28 4.32
C ASP A 105 -3.34 -4.28 2.85
N PHE A 106 -2.02 -4.26 2.66
CA PHE A 106 -1.35 -4.36 1.36
C PHE A 106 -0.82 -5.77 1.15
N PHE A 107 -1.05 -6.30 -0.05
CA PHE A 107 -0.57 -7.62 -0.45
C PHE A 107 0.37 -7.48 -1.65
N CYS A 108 1.54 -8.10 -1.55
CA CYS A 108 2.46 -8.24 -2.67
C CYS A 108 2.28 -9.63 -3.28
N PHE A 109 2.13 -9.68 -4.60
CA PHE A 109 2.11 -10.94 -5.34
C PHE A 109 3.50 -11.18 -5.94
N SER A 110 4.00 -12.41 -5.79
CA SER A 110 5.22 -12.88 -6.44
C SER A 110 4.95 -14.17 -7.18
N GLU A 111 5.64 -14.38 -8.28
CA GLU A 111 5.76 -15.70 -8.91
C GLU A 111 6.91 -16.42 -8.19
N CYS A 112 6.62 -17.55 -7.54
CA CYS A 112 7.63 -18.38 -6.87
C CYS A 112 8.41 -19.26 -7.85
#